data_AF-A0A6L9KGN7-F1
#
_entry.id   AF-A0A6L9KGN7-F1
#
_cell.length_a   1.000
_cell.length_b   1.000
_cell.length_c   1.000
_cell.angle_alpha   90.00
_cell.angle_beta   90.00
_cell.angle_gamma   90.00
#
_symmetry.space_group_name_H-M   'P 1'
#
loop_
_entity.id
_entity.type
_entity.pdbx_description
1 polymer ?
#
loop_
_entity_poly.entity_id
_entity_poly.type
_entity_poly.pdbx_seq_one_letter_code
_entity_poly.pdbx_strand_id
1 'polypeptide(L)'
;FTFFTFRQVNKSIKQCHSFRQLLWVFGLLVFLIIFSYAADFNCMAAANTASFNGLKTSGSLGYLSVLFEFFYFSVVTFAAIGYGDIVPLTTTAKFLVIMEIGQSFVLVVFGLSNVNNIHTSIKNQ
;
A
#
# COMPACT_ATOMS: atom_id res chain seq x y z
N PHE A 1 4.17 9.96 -12.94
CA PHE A 1 3.45 9.96 -11.66
C PHE A 1 4.43 10.07 -10.49
N THR A 2 5.30 9.08 -10.28
CA THR A 2 6.36 9.04 -9.25
C THR A 2 7.23 10.30 -9.13
N PHE A 3 7.67 10.91 -10.24
CA PHE A 3 8.47 12.16 -10.20
C PHE A 3 7.67 13.37 -9.67
N PHE A 4 6.38 13.44 -10.00
CA PHE A 4 5.51 14.53 -9.55
C PHE A 4 5.22 14.38 -8.06
N THR A 5 4.98 13.16 -7.60
CA THR A 5 4.86 12.81 -6.18
C THR A 5 6.14 13.16 -5.43
N PHE A 6 7.30 12.81 -5.97
CA PHE A 6 8.60 13.10 -5.37
C PHE A 6 8.85 14.61 -5.25
N ARG A 7 8.51 15.39 -6.28
CA ARG A 7 8.66 16.85 -6.28
C ARG A 7 7.70 17.53 -5.30
N GLN A 8 6.50 16.99 -5.13
CA GLN A 8 5.51 17.48 -4.18
C GLN A 8 5.91 17.16 -2.72
N VAL A 9 6.48 15.98 -2.49
CA VAL A 9 7.12 15.60 -1.21
C VAL A 9 8.30 16.54 -0.90
N ASN A 10 9.18 16.80 -1.86
CA ASN A 10 10.35 17.66 -1.66
C ASN A 10 10.00 19.12 -1.38
N LYS A 11 8.84 19.61 -1.89
CA LYS A 11 8.33 20.95 -1.61
C LYS A 11 7.71 21.05 -0.20
N SER A 12 7.10 19.98 0.30
CA SER A 12 6.53 19.90 1.65
C SER A 12 7.58 19.77 2.76
N ILE A 13 8.80 19.31 2.44
CA ILE A 13 9.90 19.16 3.41
C ILE A 13 10.53 20.51 3.81
N LYS A 14 10.36 21.57 3.01
CA LYS A 14 11.00 22.88 3.23
C LYS A 14 10.29 23.82 4.22
N GLN A 15 9.17 23.43 4.81
CA GLN A 15 8.41 24.27 5.75
C GLN A 15 8.30 23.58 7.10
N CYS A 16 8.99 24.17 8.09
CA CYS A 16 8.99 23.89 9.54
C CYS A 16 8.19 22.67 10.03
N HIS A 17 8.92 21.67 10.52
CA HIS A 17 8.46 20.43 11.14
C HIS A 17 7.26 20.61 12.09
N SER A 18 6.07 20.23 11.62
CA SER A 18 5.07 19.62 12.49
C SER A 18 5.14 18.11 12.28
N PHE A 19 5.52 17.36 13.32
CA PHE A 19 5.44 15.88 13.33
C PHE A 19 4.10 15.36 12.77
N ARG A 20 3.02 16.13 12.99
CA ARG A 20 1.68 15.90 12.44
C ARG A 20 1.66 15.88 10.90
N GLN A 21 2.38 16.77 10.23
CA GLN A 21 2.41 16.83 8.76
C GLN A 21 3.20 15.66 8.16
N LEU A 22 4.29 15.25 8.81
CA LEU A 22 5.03 14.04 8.41
C LEU A 22 4.13 12.79 8.53
N LEU A 23 3.45 12.64 9.67
CA LEU A 23 2.53 11.53 9.91
C LEU A 23 1.37 11.52 8.90
N TRP A 24 0.82 12.70 8.56
CA TRP A 24 -0.22 12.83 7.55
C TRP A 24 0.24 12.40 6.15
N VAL A 25 1.43 12.86 5.72
CA VAL A 25 2.01 12.45 4.44
C VAL A 25 2.27 10.94 4.42
N PHE A 26 2.78 10.38 5.52
CA PHE A 26 3.03 8.94 5.63
C PHE A 26 1.74 8.12 5.54
N GLY A 27 0.70 8.50 6.30
CA GLY A 27 -0.60 7.83 6.24
C GLY A 27 -1.24 7.91 4.85
N LEU A 28 -1.12 9.06 4.19
CA LEU A 28 -1.61 9.23 2.81
C LEU A 28 -0.83 8.37 1.81
N LEU A 29 0.50 8.23 1.97
CA LEU A 29 1.31 7.34 1.14
C LEU A 29 0.91 5.87 1.32
N VAL A 30 0.72 5.41 2.56
CA VAL A 30 0.23 4.05 2.85
C VAL A 30 -1.11 3.81 2.14
N PHE A 31 -2.06 4.74 2.30
CA PHE A 31 -3.38 4.62 1.67
C PHE A 31 -3.29 4.56 0.14
N LEU A 32 -2.48 5.41 -0.49
CA LEU A 32 -2.30 5.41 -1.95
C LEU A 32 -1.65 4.12 -2.45
N ILE A 33 -0.69 3.57 -1.71
CA ILE A 33 -0.03 2.31 -2.07
C ILE A 33 -1.03 1.16 -2.04
N ILE A 34 -1.78 1.04 -0.95
CA ILE A 34 -2.81 0.01 -0.79
C ILE A 34 -3.86 0.13 -1.92
N PHE A 35 -4.34 1.34 -2.19
CA PHE A 35 -5.31 1.56 -3.26
C PHE A 35 -4.75 1.23 -4.65
N SER A 36 -3.46 1.52 -4.89
CA SER A 36 -2.77 1.19 -6.14
C SER A 36 -2.69 -0.32 -6.35
N TYR A 37 -2.19 -1.07 -5.37
CA TYR A 37 -2.08 -2.54 -5.48
C TYR A 37 -3.44 -3.22 -5.57
N ALA A 38 -4.45 -2.71 -4.86
CA ALA A 38 -5.83 -3.19 -5.00
C ALA A 38 -6.36 -3.07 -6.44
N ALA A 39 -6.08 -1.96 -7.11
CA ALA A 39 -6.44 -1.77 -8.52
C ALA A 39 -5.67 -2.72 -9.45
N ASP A 40 -4.38 -2.93 -9.20
CA ASP A 40 -3.53 -3.85 -9.96
C ASP A 40 -4.00 -5.31 -9.83
N PHE A 41 -4.36 -5.75 -8.62
CA PHE A 41 -4.93 -7.07 -8.38
C PHE A 41 -6.28 -7.26 -9.07
N ASN A 42 -7.14 -6.25 -9.01
CA ASN A 42 -8.43 -6.27 -9.69
C ASN A 42 -8.26 -6.37 -11.22
N CYS A 43 -7.29 -5.64 -11.78
CA CYS A 43 -6.94 -5.75 -13.20
C CYS A 43 -6.42 -7.15 -13.56
N MET A 44 -5.53 -7.72 -12.73
CA MET A 44 -5.00 -9.07 -12.92
C MET A 44 -6.11 -10.13 -12.86
N ALA A 45 -7.06 -9.99 -11.92
CA ALA A 45 -8.19 -10.89 -11.78
C ALA A 45 -9.20 -10.77 -12.93
N ALA A 46 -9.38 -9.56 -13.48
CA ALA A 46 -10.20 -9.33 -14.67
C ALA A 46 -9.55 -9.94 -15.93
N ALA A 47 -8.22 -9.90 -16.05
CA ALA A 47 -7.49 -10.51 -17.15
C ALA A 47 -7.45 -12.05 -17.07
N ASN A 48 -7.33 -12.59 -15.86
CA ASN A 48 -7.34 -14.03 -15.61
C ASN A 48 -8.00 -14.34 -14.27
N THR A 49 -9.23 -14.87 -14.33
CA THR A 49 -10.05 -15.20 -13.16
C THR A 49 -9.46 -16.32 -12.30
N ALA A 50 -8.54 -17.12 -12.83
CA ALA A 50 -7.81 -18.15 -12.08
C ALA A 50 -6.60 -17.58 -11.30
N SER A 51 -6.33 -16.28 -11.38
CA SER A 51 -5.20 -15.66 -10.68
C SER A 51 -5.33 -15.66 -9.17
N PHE A 52 -6.55 -15.64 -8.65
CA PHE A 52 -6.85 -15.58 -7.22
C PHE A 52 -7.93 -16.59 -6.86
N ASN A 53 -7.78 -17.21 -5.68
CA ASN A 53 -8.82 -18.04 -5.07
C ASN A 53 -9.38 -17.35 -3.82
N GLY A 54 -10.62 -17.69 -3.45
CA GLY A 54 -11.29 -17.16 -2.27
C GLY A 54 -12.19 -15.95 -2.53
N LEU A 55 -12.21 -15.44 -3.77
CA LEU A 55 -13.18 -14.43 -4.18
C LEU A 55 -14.58 -15.06 -4.17
N LYS A 56 -15.49 -14.50 -3.36
CA LYS A 56 -16.90 -14.90 -3.32
C LYS A 56 -17.62 -14.32 -4.54
N THR A 57 -17.33 -14.83 -5.72
CA THR A 57 -17.96 -14.44 -6.99
C THR A 57 -19.36 -15.07 -7.12
N SER A 58 -20.15 -15.02 -6.06
CA SER A 58 -21.51 -15.56 -6.04
C SER A 58 -22.47 -14.60 -6.76
N GLY A 59 -22.59 -14.78 -8.08
CA GLY A 59 -23.83 -14.59 -8.84
C GLY A 59 -24.38 -13.20 -9.15
N SER A 60 -24.05 -12.13 -8.41
CA SER A 60 -24.59 -10.78 -8.71
C SER A 60 -23.85 -9.60 -8.07
N LEU A 61 -22.70 -9.86 -7.46
CA LEU A 61 -21.93 -8.86 -6.72
C LEU A 61 -21.19 -7.92 -7.69
N GLY A 62 -21.58 -6.65 -7.69
CA GLY A 62 -21.08 -5.63 -8.61
C GLY A 62 -19.58 -5.37 -8.48
N TYR A 63 -18.97 -4.78 -9.52
CA TYR A 63 -17.54 -4.47 -9.62
C TYR A 63 -16.92 -3.81 -8.37
N LEU A 64 -17.69 -2.98 -7.65
CA LEU A 64 -17.26 -2.35 -6.40
C LEU A 64 -16.97 -3.33 -5.28
N SER A 65 -17.69 -4.44 -5.20
CA SER A 65 -17.47 -5.47 -4.17
C SER A 65 -16.15 -6.19 -4.37
N VAL A 66 -15.83 -6.56 -5.61
CA VAL A 66 -14.56 -7.20 -5.97
C VAL A 66 -13.39 -6.24 -5.71
N LEU A 67 -13.55 -4.96 -6.06
CA LEU A 67 -12.56 -3.93 -5.70
C LEU A 67 -12.35 -3.83 -4.18
N PHE A 68 -13.42 -3.95 -3.39
CA PHE A 68 -13.31 -3.90 -1.93
C PHE A 68 -12.59 -5.14 -1.36
N GLU A 69 -12.86 -6.34 -1.91
CA GLU A 69 -12.13 -7.57 -1.55
C GLU A 69 -10.63 -7.43 -1.86
N PHE A 70 -10.25 -6.84 -3.01
CA PHE A 70 -8.85 -6.59 -3.33
C PHE A 70 -8.22 -5.47 -2.51
N PHE A 71 -8.99 -4.45 -2.14
CA PHE A 71 -8.54 -3.43 -1.19
C PHE A 71 -8.24 -4.05 0.17
N TYR A 72 -9.14 -4.89 0.67
CA TYR A 72 -8.92 -5.66 1.89
C TYR A 72 -7.69 -6.58 1.78
N PHE A 73 -7.54 -7.31 0.68
CA PHE A 73 -6.38 -8.17 0.44
C PHE A 73 -5.06 -7.37 0.46
N SER A 74 -5.03 -6.20 -0.16
CA SER A 74 -3.87 -5.29 -0.14
C SER A 74 -3.59 -4.76 1.28
N VAL A 75 -4.61 -4.37 2.05
CA VAL A 75 -4.41 -3.96 3.47
C VAL A 75 -3.76 -5.09 4.28
N VAL A 76 -4.27 -6.30 4.16
CA VAL A 76 -3.79 -7.49 4.89
C VAL A 76 -2.37 -7.87 4.47
N THR A 77 -2.06 -7.75 3.18
CA THR A 77 -0.74 -8.02 2.61
C THR A 77 0.27 -6.95 3.00
N PHE A 78 -0.09 -5.67 2.89
CA PHE A 78 0.73 -4.54 3.32
C PHE A 78 1.10 -4.63 4.80
N ALA A 79 0.14 -5.03 5.65
CA ALA A 79 0.35 -5.24 7.08
C ALA A 79 1.09 -6.55 7.41
N ALA A 80 1.43 -7.37 6.41
CA ALA A 80 2.05 -8.69 6.55
C ALA A 80 1.29 -9.65 7.46
N ILE A 81 -0.04 -9.54 7.52
CA ILE A 81 -0.90 -10.41 8.33
C ILE A 81 -1.19 -11.72 7.59
N GLY A 82 -1.65 -11.63 6.33
CA GLY A 82 -1.88 -12.79 5.46
C GLY A 82 -2.89 -13.82 5.99
N TYR A 83 -4.15 -13.43 6.22
CA TYR A 83 -5.19 -14.33 6.73
C TYR A 83 -5.45 -15.58 5.86
N GLY A 84 -5.12 -15.54 4.57
CA GLY A 84 -5.23 -16.68 3.66
C GLY A 84 -6.64 -16.93 3.12
N ASP A 85 -7.55 -15.98 3.31
CA ASP A 85 -8.89 -15.93 2.72
C ASP A 85 -8.86 -15.63 1.22
N ILE A 86 -7.95 -14.76 0.77
CA ILE A 86 -7.64 -14.54 -0.64
C ILE A 86 -6.19 -14.97 -0.88
N VAL A 87 -5.95 -15.81 -1.89
CA VAL A 87 -4.62 -16.33 -2.20
C VAL A 87 -4.27 -16.22 -3.69
N PRO A 88 -3.05 -15.74 -4.04
CA PRO A 88 -2.58 -15.70 -5.42
C PRO A 88 -2.17 -17.11 -5.88
N LEU A 89 -2.70 -17.54 -7.02
CA LEU A 89 -2.40 -18.85 -7.60
C LEU A 89 -1.35 -18.77 -8.71
N THR A 90 -1.45 -17.75 -9.57
CA THR A 90 -0.56 -17.57 -10.72
C THR A 90 0.78 -16.97 -10.33
N THR A 91 1.84 -17.29 -11.09
CA THR A 91 3.19 -16.75 -10.86
C THR A 91 3.23 -15.23 -10.92
N THR A 92 2.45 -14.64 -11.84
CA THR A 92 2.34 -13.18 -11.98
C THR A 92 1.65 -12.53 -10.78
N ALA A 93 0.57 -13.12 -10.27
CA ALA A 93 -0.10 -12.63 -9.06
C ALA A 93 0.81 -12.73 -7.82
N LYS A 94 1.53 -13.85 -7.68
CA LYS A 94 2.52 -14.03 -6.59
C LYS A 94 3.63 -12.99 -6.66
N PHE A 95 4.10 -12.65 -7.86
CA PHE A 95 5.13 -11.63 -8.04
C PHE A 95 4.64 -10.24 -7.61
N LEU A 96 3.41 -9.86 -7.93
CA LEU A 96 2.81 -8.60 -7.46
C LEU A 96 2.71 -8.55 -5.93
N VAL A 97 2.31 -9.65 -5.29
CA VAL A 97 2.26 -9.74 -3.82
C VAL A 97 3.65 -9.59 -3.19
N ILE A 98 4.68 -10.19 -3.78
CA ILE A 98 6.07 -10.01 -3.32
C ILE A 98 6.52 -8.56 -3.45
N MET A 99 6.16 -7.89 -4.56
CA MET A 99 6.45 -6.46 -4.75
C MET A 99 5.77 -5.58 -3.69
N GLU A 100 4.51 -5.87 -3.37
CA GLU A 100 3.77 -5.14 -2.33
C GLU A 100 4.43 -5.29 -0.96
N ILE A 101 4.79 -6.51 -0.57
CA ILE A 101 5.48 -6.81 0.71
C ILE A 101 6.85 -6.11 0.76
N GLY A 102 7.62 -6.16 -0.33
CA GLY A 102 8.91 -5.49 -0.40
C GLY A 102 8.78 -3.97 -0.27
N GLN A 103 7.80 -3.39 -0.95
CA GLN A 103 7.51 -1.96 -0.90
C GLN A 103 7.00 -1.51 0.47
N SER A 104 6.12 -2.29 1.13
CA SER A 104 5.60 -1.98 2.46
C SER A 104 6.73 -1.97 3.49
N PHE A 105 7.63 -2.95 3.42
CA PHE A 105 8.82 -3.01 4.28
C PHE A 105 9.70 -1.76 4.12
N VAL A 106 10.05 -1.39 2.89
CA VAL A 106 10.86 -0.18 2.61
C VAL A 106 10.17 1.08 3.13
N LEU A 107 8.85 1.21 2.92
CA LEU A 107 8.09 2.37 3.39
C LEU A 107 8.09 2.46 4.92
N VAL A 108 7.84 1.36 5.63
CA VAL A 108 7.83 1.34 7.10
C VAL A 108 9.20 1.70 7.66
N VAL A 109 10.28 1.11 7.14
CA VAL A 109 11.66 1.45 7.55
C VAL A 109 11.97 2.93 7.30
N PHE A 110 11.58 3.45 6.14
CA PHE A 110 11.73 4.87 5.82
C PHE A 110 10.93 5.75 6.79
N GLY A 111 9.67 5.41 7.06
CA GLY A 111 8.82 6.14 7.99
C GLY A 111 9.43 6.21 9.39
N LEU A 112 9.89 5.07 9.92
CA LEU A 112 10.56 5.00 11.22
C LEU A 112 11.86 5.80 11.27
N SER A 113 12.70 5.71 10.22
CA SER A 113 13.96 6.46 10.15
C SER A 113 13.73 7.98 10.15
N ASN A 114 12.69 8.46 9.46
CA ASN A 114 12.36 9.88 9.42
C ASN A 114 11.76 10.36 10.75
N VAL A 115 10.93 9.55 11.41
CA VAL A 115 10.40 9.87 12.74
C VAL A 115 11.54 9.97 13.78
N ASN A 116 12.48 9.03 13.77
CA ASN A 116 13.58 9.00 14.74
C ASN A 116 14.50 10.22 14.63
N ASN A 117 14.80 10.67 13.40
CA ASN A 117 15.64 11.85 13.15
C ASN A 117 15.03 13.16 13.69
N ILE A 118 13.70 13.26 13.78
CA ILE A 118 13.01 14.47 14.28
C ILE A 118 13.13 14.56 15.80
N HIS A 119 12.95 13.43 16.49
CA HIS A 119 13.03 13.38 17.95
C HIS A 119 14.44 13.72 18.47
N THR A 120 15.49 13.27 17.77
CA THR A 120 16.89 13.62 18.13
C THR A 120 17.21 15.09 17.92
N SER A 121 16.59 15.75 16.92
CA SER A 121 16.82 17.17 16.67
C SER A 121 16.12 18.09 17.69
N ILE A 122 15.00 17.64 18.29
CA ILE A 122 14.31 18.37 19.36
C ILE A 122 15.06 18.27 20.70
N LYS A 123 15.76 17.16 20.96
CA LYS A 123 16.54 16.96 22.20
C LYS A 123 17.84 17.77 22.26
N ASN A 124 18.31 18.28 21.12
CA ASN A 124 19.57 19.02 20.99
C ASN A 124 19.38 20.54 20.84
N GLN A 125 18.15 21.06 21.03
CA GLN A 125 17.85 22.48 21.25
C GLN A 125 17.46 22.70 22.71
#